data_AF-M1ZUB5-F1
#
_entry.id   AF-M1ZUB5-F1
#
_cell.length_a   1.000
_cell.length_b   1.000
_cell.length_c   1.000
_cell.angle_alpha   90.00
_cell.angle_beta   90.00
_cell.angle_gamma   90.00
#
_symmetry.space_group_name_H-M   'P 1'
#
loop_
_entity.id
_entity.type
_entity.pdbx_description
1 polymer ?
#
loop_
_entity_poly.entity_id
_entity_poly.type
_entity_poly.pdbx_seq_one_letter_code
_entity_poly.pdbx_strand_id
1 'polypeptide(L)' 'MNKKDSKEWMTDKNIDRTILIPTLGISSTDFDLSKEKTLKLYKSGYKSAEKFLKTWDFAKYKNKYKKEGTA' A
#
# COMPACT_ATOMS: atom_id res chain seq x y z
N MET A 1 4.24 -2.49 23.59
CA MET A 1 3.31 -2.05 22.52
C MET A 1 2.35 -3.19 22.20
N ASN A 2 1.08 -3.01 22.56
CA ASN A 2 0.03 -3.97 22.22
C ASN A 2 -0.18 -3.96 20.70
N LYS A 3 0.07 -5.10 20.03
CA LYS A 3 -0.04 -5.26 18.58
C LYS A 3 -1.51 -5.29 18.07
N LYS A 4 -2.47 -4.79 18.86
CA LYS A 4 -3.90 -4.94 18.61
C LYS A 4 -4.53 -3.72 17.90
N ASP A 5 -3.88 -2.55 17.98
CA ASP A 5 -4.44 -1.28 17.47
C ASP A 5 -4.03 -0.97 16.01
N SER A 6 -3.16 -1.77 15.39
CA SER A 6 -2.54 -1.42 14.10
C SER A 6 -3.31 -1.84 12.85
N LYS A 7 -4.42 -2.58 12.98
CA LYS A 7 -5.16 -3.17 11.85
C LYS A 7 -6.54 -2.57 11.59
N GLU A 8 -7.04 -1.71 12.46
CA GLU A 8 -8.40 -1.15 12.34
C GLU A 8 -8.59 -0.36 11.03
N TRP A 9 -7.53 0.29 10.54
CA TRP A 9 -7.56 0.98 9.25
C TRP A 9 -7.52 0.04 8.04
N MET A 10 -7.07 -1.22 8.18
CA MET A 10 -6.93 -2.19 7.09
C MET A 10 -8.28 -2.84 6.73
N THR A 11 -9.32 -2.04 6.55
CA THR A 11 -10.59 -2.49 5.99
C THR A 11 -10.44 -2.71 4.48
N ASP A 12 -11.24 -3.60 3.89
CA ASP A 12 -11.22 -3.85 2.44
C ASP A 12 -11.36 -2.55 1.63
N LYS A 13 -12.24 -1.64 2.08
CA LYS A 13 -12.45 -0.33 1.44
C LYS A 13 -11.21 0.55 1.42
N ASN A 14 -10.38 0.49 2.46
CA ASN A 14 -9.13 1.23 2.54
C ASN A 14 -8.02 0.53 1.75
N ILE A 15 -7.93 -0.80 1.83
CA ILE A 15 -6.94 -1.59 1.10
C ILE A 15 -7.15 -1.48 -0.41
N ASP A 16 -8.38 -1.52 -0.91
CA ASP A 16 -8.73 -1.41 -2.32
C ASP A 16 -8.25 -0.10 -2.99
N ARG A 17 -7.93 0.93 -2.21
CA ARG A 17 -7.39 2.21 -2.68
C ARG A 17 -5.96 2.50 -2.20
N THR A 18 -5.30 1.52 -1.59
CA THR A 18 -3.98 1.67 -0.98
C THR A 18 -2.94 0.84 -1.73
N ILE A 19 -1.78 1.43 -1.98
CA ILE A 19 -0.62 0.75 -2.57
C ILE A 19 0.30 0.29 -1.43
N LEU A 20 0.33 -1.02 -1.17
CA LEU A 20 1.25 -1.60 -0.18
C LEU A 20 2.62 -1.82 -0.84
N ILE A 21 3.65 -1.17 -0.30
CA ILE A 21 5.01 -1.24 -0.82
C ILE A 21 5.85 -2.19 0.03
N PRO A 22 6.44 -3.26 -0.54
CA PRO A 22 7.39 -4.11 0.16
C PRO A 22 8.68 -3.36 0.46
N THR A 23 9.10 -3.33 1.73
CA THR A 23 10.37 -2.70 2.15
C THR A 23 11.59 -3.60 1.93
N LEU A 24 11.39 -4.85 1.52
CA LEU A 24 12.47 -5.82 1.24
C LEU A 24 13.40 -6.08 2.43
N GLY A 25 12.86 -6.01 3.65
CA GLY A 25 13.63 -6.20 4.88
C GLY A 25 14.46 -4.99 5.31
N ILE A 26 14.34 -3.86 4.60
CA ILE A 26 14.96 -2.59 5.00
C ILE A 26 14.12 -1.95 6.10
N SER A 27 14.78 -1.60 7.21
CA SER A 27 14.19 -0.92 8.35
C SER A 27 14.28 0.60 8.22
N SER A 28 13.49 1.33 9.01
CA SER A 28 13.58 2.81 9.08
C SER A 28 14.86 3.30 9.78
N THR A 29 15.59 2.41 10.45
CA THR A 29 16.85 2.70 11.17
C THR A 29 18.09 2.27 10.39
N ASP A 30 17.93 1.76 9.16
CA ASP A 30 19.04 1.41 8.28
C ASP A 30 19.60 2.70 7.64
N PHE A 31 20.44 3.43 8.37
CA PHE A 31 20.98 4.71 7.88
C PHE A 31 22.07 4.56 6.81
N ASP A 32 22.76 3.42 6.79
CA ASP A 32 23.85 3.14 5.86
C ASP A 32 23.38 2.22 4.70
N LEU A 33 22.42 2.71 3.91
CA LEU A 33 21.92 1.99 2.76
C LEU A 33 22.89 2.07 1.59
N SER A 34 23.35 0.90 1.14
CA SER A 34 24.11 0.81 -0.11
C SER A 34 23.26 1.30 -1.29
N LYS A 35 23.92 1.84 -2.33
CA LYS A 35 23.26 2.27 -3.57
C LYS A 35 22.38 1.18 -4.19
N GLU A 36 22.81 -0.08 -4.09
CA GLU A 36 22.06 -1.23 -4.58
C GLU A 36 20.75 -1.42 -3.81
N LYS A 37 20.78 -1.36 -2.47
CA LYS A 37 19.58 -1.47 -1.63
C LYS A 37 18.62 -0.32 -1.90
N THR A 38 19.13 0.90 -2.01
CA THR A 38 18.34 2.10 -2.35
C THR A 38 17.62 1.92 -3.69
N LEU A 39 18.33 1.44 -4.73
CA LEU A 39 17.74 1.20 -6.04
C LEU A 39 16.69 0.09 -6.01
N LYS A 40 16.90 -0.97 -5.22
CA LYS A 40 15.91 -2.05 -5.03
C LYS A 40 14.64 -1.52 -4.37
N LEU A 41 14.76 -0.71 -3.32
CA LEU A 41 13.62 -0.12 -2.63
C LEU A 41 12.83 0.83 -3.54
N TYR A 42 13.53 1.68 -4.30
CA TYR A 42 12.92 2.55 -5.31
C TYR A 42 12.14 1.74 -6.35
N LYS A 43 12.77 0.69 -6.92
CA LYS A 43 12.12 -0.18 -7.91
C LYS A 43 10.92 -0.95 -7.31
N SER A 44 10.97 -1.30 -6.03
CA SER A 44 9.86 -1.94 -5.31
C SER A 44 8.63 -1.04 -5.30
N GLY A 45 8.80 0.23 -4.92
CA GLY A 45 7.73 1.23 -4.95
C GLY A 45 7.21 1.47 -6.36
N TYR A 46 8.11 1.69 -7.32
CA TYR A 46 7.75 1.93 -8.72
C TYR A 46 6.90 0.79 -9.31
N LYS A 47 7.34 -0.46 -9.16
CA LYS A 47 6.60 -1.63 -9.66
C LYS A 47 5.26 -1.82 -8.96
N SER A 48 5.19 -1.53 -7.67
CA SER A 48 3.93 -1.62 -6.90
C SER A 48 2.91 -0.59 -7.41
N ALA A 49 3.35 0.64 -7.65
CA ALA A 49 2.52 1.68 -8.23
C ALA A 49 2.09 1.36 -9.67
N GLU A 50 3.03 0.91 -10.50
CA GLU A 50 2.74 0.50 -11.88
C GLU A 50 1.69 -0.62 -11.91
N LYS A 51 1.83 -1.66 -11.08
CA LYS A 51 0.87 -2.76 -10.99
C LYS A 51 -0.50 -2.26 -10.56
N PHE A 52 -0.57 -1.42 -9.53
CA PHE A 52 -1.83 -0.86 -9.04
C PHE A 52 -2.54 -0.07 -10.14
N LEU A 53 -1.84 0.88 -10.77
CA LEU A 53 -2.41 1.74 -11.80
C LEU A 53 -2.85 0.98 -13.06
N LYS A 54 -2.20 -0.14 -13.41
CA LYS A 54 -2.62 -1.00 -14.54
C LYS A 54 -3.97 -1.68 -14.31
N THR A 55 -4.32 -1.97 -13.06
CA THR A 55 -5.51 -2.78 -12.73
C THR A 55 -6.61 -2.02 -12.02
N TRP A 56 -6.27 -0.89 -11.38
CA TRP A 56 -7.20 -0.15 -10.56
C TRP A 56 -8.15 0.69 -11.42
N ASP A 57 -9.43 0.62 -11.08
CA ASP A 57 -10.50 1.28 -11.81
C ASP A 57 -11.41 2.02 -10.82
N PHE A 58 -11.42 3.34 -10.93
CA PHE A 58 -12.17 4.20 -10.03
C PHE A 58 -13.69 4.02 -10.14
N ALA A 59 -14.22 3.74 -11.33
CA ALA A 59 -15.64 3.52 -11.52
C ALA A 59 -16.07 2.20 -10.86
N LYS A 60 -15.28 1.13 -11.03
CA LYS A 60 -15.50 -0.15 -10.33
C LYS A 60 -15.44 0.02 -8.82
N TYR A 61 -14.45 0.75 -8.30
CA TYR A 61 -14.33 1.05 -6.87
C TYR A 61 -15.60 1.76 -6.35
N LYS A 62 -16.04 2.85 -6.99
CA LYS A 62 -17.25 3.57 -6.59
C LYS A 62 -18.48 2.68 -6.61
N ASN A 63 -18.63 1.82 -7.62
CA ASN A 63 -19.77 0.92 -7.70
C ASN A 63 -19.75 -0.15 -6.61
N LYS A 64 -18.56 -0.67 -6.25
CA LYS A 64 -18.39 -1.63 -5.15
C LYS A 64 -18.82 -1.06 -3.79
N TYR A 65 -18.52 0.22 -3.53
CA TYR A 65 -18.76 0.86 -2.22
C TYR A 65 -19.91 1.89 -2.20
N LYS A 66 -20.76 1.89 -3.23
CA LYS A 66 -21.86 2.87 -3.41
C LYS A 66 -22.95 2.81 -2.33
N LYS A 67 -22.96 1.79 -1.46
CA LYS A 67 -24.02 1.50 -0.48
C LYS A 67 -23.63 1.67 0.99
N GLU A 68 -22.57 2.42 1.31
CA GLU A 68 -22.24 2.79 2.71
C GLU A 68 -22.55 4.27 2.99
N GLY A 69 -23.55 4.83 2.31
CA GLY A 69 -23.99 6.22 2.45
C GLY A 69 -25.51 6.35 2.56
N THR A 70 -26.18 5.39 3.19
CA THR A 70 -27.60 5.47 3.53
C THR A 70 -27.83 5.04 4.97
N ALA A 71 -28.49 5.94 5.71
CA ALA A 71 -28.83 5.99 7.14
C ALA A 71 -27.73 6.57 8.04
#